data_AF-A0A2V9F547-F1
#
_entry.id   AF-A0A2V9F547-F1
#
_cell.length_a   1.000
_cell.length_b   1.000
_cell.length_c   1.000
_cell.angle_alpha   90.00
_cell.angle_beta   90.00
_cell.angle_gamma   90.00
#
_symmetry.space_group_name_H-M   'P 1'
#
loop_
_entity.id
_entity.type
_entity.pdbx_description
1 polymer ?
#
loop_
_entity_poly.entity_id
_entity_poly.type
_entity_poly.pdbx_seq_one_letter_code
_entity_poly.pdbx_strand_id
1 'polypeptide(L)'
;MEEQNFANHGKFVPTFHFFAVPVFVINFVWSLVRLWKLGFSFAGIFGVILAAALVILAFQARLFALAVQDRVIRLEERLRYAQVLPADLQARCAELTIGQIVAMRFASDAELPALARKVLDEKVTERKAIKQLIKCWRPDYQRA
;
A
#
# COMPACT_ATOMS: atom_id res chain seq x y z
N MET A 1 -6.26 -20.23 5.98
CA MET A 1 -5.36 -19.05 5.98
C MET A 1 -5.10 -18.67 7.41
N GLU A 2 -3.86 -18.31 7.77
CA GLU A 2 -3.58 -17.80 9.11
C GLU A 2 -4.39 -16.52 9.39
N GLU A 3 -4.75 -16.32 10.66
CA GLU A 3 -5.40 -15.11 11.13
C GLU A 3 -4.47 -13.91 10.95
N GLN A 4 -5.03 -12.79 10.47
CA GLN A 4 -4.23 -11.60 10.21
C GLN A 4 -4.01 -10.80 11.49
N ASN A 5 -2.81 -10.28 11.64
CA ASN A 5 -2.42 -9.40 12.73
C ASN A 5 -1.37 -8.39 12.25
N PHE A 6 -0.89 -7.55 13.17
CA PHE A 6 0.11 -6.53 12.87
C PHE A 6 1.37 -7.08 12.17
N ALA A 7 1.82 -8.29 12.53
CA ALA A 7 3.04 -8.89 11.99
C ALA A 7 2.87 -9.44 10.56
N ASN A 8 1.68 -9.94 10.20
CA ASN A 8 1.47 -10.69 8.96
C ASN A 8 0.41 -10.07 8.01
N HIS A 9 -0.10 -8.87 8.28
CA HIS A 9 -1.11 -8.20 7.42
C HIS A 9 -0.57 -7.77 6.04
N GLY A 10 0.74 -7.52 5.92
CA GLY A 10 1.41 -7.28 4.64
C GLY A 10 1.57 -8.57 3.84
N LYS A 11 1.48 -8.49 2.51
CA LYS A 11 1.69 -9.64 1.62
C LYS A 11 2.74 -9.30 0.57
N PHE A 12 3.69 -10.22 0.41
CA PHE A 12 4.63 -10.21 -0.72
C PHE A 12 4.17 -11.23 -1.76
N VAL A 13 4.21 -10.82 -3.03
CA VAL A 13 4.00 -11.71 -4.18
C VAL A 13 5.38 -12.12 -4.69
N PRO A 14 5.80 -13.41 -4.54
CA PRO A 14 7.18 -13.80 -4.82
C PRO A 14 7.64 -13.53 -6.25
N THR A 15 6.79 -13.84 -7.23
CA THR A 15 7.09 -13.63 -8.66
C THR A 15 7.29 -12.15 -9.01
N PHE A 16 6.64 -11.24 -8.28
CA PHE A 16 6.81 -9.80 -8.49
C PHE A 16 8.01 -9.26 -7.71
N HIS A 17 8.03 -9.44 -6.38
CA HIS A 17 8.97 -8.78 -5.48
C HIS A 17 10.36 -9.42 -5.47
N PHE A 18 10.44 -10.75 -5.63
CA PHE A 18 11.70 -11.49 -5.53
C PHE A 18 12.21 -12.02 -6.88
N PHE A 19 11.46 -11.80 -7.97
CA PHE A 19 11.89 -12.16 -9.32
C PHE A 19 11.82 -10.97 -10.28
N ALA A 20 10.63 -10.51 -10.67
CA ALA A 20 10.50 -9.49 -11.72
C ALA A 20 11.20 -8.17 -11.38
N VAL A 21 10.99 -7.62 -10.18
CA VAL A 21 11.63 -6.36 -9.75
C VAL A 21 13.16 -6.49 -9.71
N PRO A 22 13.76 -7.50 -9.05
CA PRO A 22 15.21 -7.72 -9.12
C PRO A 22 15.75 -7.87 -10.54
N VAL A 23 15.07 -8.64 -11.40
CA VAL A 23 15.49 -8.85 -12.80
C VAL A 23 15.52 -7.53 -13.58
N PHE A 24 14.50 -6.68 -13.45
CA PHE A 24 14.51 -5.37 -14.13
C PHE A 24 15.64 -4.46 -13.63
N VAL A 25 15.90 -4.45 -12.33
CA VAL A 25 17.02 -3.67 -11.75
C VAL A 25 18.37 -4.19 -12.23
N ILE A 26 18.58 -5.51 -12.20
CA ILE A 26 19.81 -6.15 -12.70
C ILE A 26 20.00 -5.85 -14.19
N ASN A 27 18.95 -5.97 -15.00
CA ASN A 27 19.01 -5.66 -16.43
C ASN A 27 19.38 -4.20 -16.70
N PHE A 28 18.86 -3.25 -15.90
CA PHE A 28 19.22 -1.85 -16.00
C PHE A 28 20.68 -1.59 -15.65
N VAL A 29 21.15 -2.09 -14.50
CA VAL A 29 22.56 -1.97 -14.07
C VAL A 29 23.49 -2.64 -15.09
N TRP A 30 23.15 -3.84 -15.55
CA TRP A 30 23.92 -4.55 -16.57
C TRP A 30 24.00 -3.79 -17.89
N SER A 31 22.91 -3.16 -18.32
CA SER A 31 22.89 -2.36 -19.54
C SER A 31 23.81 -1.13 -19.43
N LEU A 32 23.87 -0.49 -18.26
CA LEU A 32 24.82 0.59 -17.98
C LEU A 32 26.27 0.11 -18.02
N VAL A 33 26.58 -1.00 -17.33
CA VAL A 33 27.92 -1.59 -17.32
C VAL A 33 28.37 -1.98 -18.73
N ARG A 34 27.46 -2.57 -19.53
CA ARG A 34 27.73 -2.95 -20.91
C ARG A 34 28.02 -1.73 -21.79
N LEU A 35 27.20 -0.68 -21.68
CA LEU A 35 27.42 0.58 -22.40
C LEU A 35 28.77 1.21 -22.06
N TRP A 36 29.13 1.20 -20.77
CA TRP A 36 30.42 1.72 -20.31
C TRP A 36 31.62 0.91 -20.84
N LYS A 37 31.54 -0.42 -20.77
CA LYS A 37 32.66 -1.31 -21.14
C LYS A 37 32.85 -1.47 -22.64
N LEU A 38 31.76 -1.48 -23.42
CA LEU A 38 31.80 -1.73 -24.87
C LEU A 38 31.79 -0.44 -25.71
N GLY A 39 31.68 0.73 -25.07
CA GLY A 39 31.61 2.02 -25.73
C GLY A 39 30.20 2.43 -26.16
N PHE A 40 30.04 3.73 -26.41
CA PHE A 40 28.77 4.31 -26.79
C PHE A 40 28.36 3.89 -28.19
N SER A 41 27.25 3.17 -28.27
CA SER A 41 26.58 2.79 -29.51
C SER A 41 25.10 3.08 -29.41
N PHE A 42 24.43 3.30 -30.55
CA PHE A 42 22.98 3.51 -30.57
C PHE A 42 22.23 2.34 -29.89
N ALA A 43 22.63 1.10 -30.19
CA ALA A 43 22.05 -0.09 -29.57
C ALA A 43 22.29 -0.14 -28.05
N GLY A 44 23.47 0.26 -27.57
CA GLY A 44 23.78 0.34 -26.15
C GLY A 44 22.92 1.37 -25.41
N ILE A 45 22.81 2.58 -25.97
CA ILE A 45 22.01 3.68 -25.43
C ILE A 45 20.53 3.28 -25.40
N PHE A 46 20.01 2.75 -26.51
CA PHE A 46 18.62 2.27 -26.59
C PHE A 46 18.35 1.16 -25.57
N GLY A 47 19.30 0.24 -25.37
CA GLY A 47 19.19 -0.80 -24.35
C GLY A 47 19.05 -0.25 -22.93
N VAL A 48 19.80 0.80 -22.58
CA VAL A 48 19.68 1.49 -21.28
C VAL A 48 18.31 2.16 -21.14
N ILE A 49 17.86 2.88 -22.18
CA ILE A 49 16.55 3.55 -22.18
C ILE A 49 15.42 2.53 -22.00
N LEU A 50 15.45 1.42 -22.74
CA LEU A 50 14.45 0.36 -22.62
C LEU A 50 14.46 -0.26 -21.22
N ALA A 51 15.65 -0.54 -20.68
CA ALA A 51 15.77 -1.08 -19.33
C ALA A 51 15.24 -0.10 -18.26
N ALA A 52 15.50 1.20 -18.41
CA ALA A 52 14.92 2.24 -17.54
C ALA A 52 13.40 2.28 -17.66
N ALA A 53 12.86 2.21 -18.88
CA ALA A 53 11.43 2.20 -19.12
C ALA A 53 10.73 1.01 -18.45
N LEU A 54 11.34 -0.19 -18.46
CA LEU A 54 10.81 -1.38 -17.78
C LEU A 54 10.77 -1.20 -16.25
N VAL A 55 11.82 -0.62 -15.66
CA VAL A 55 11.84 -0.30 -14.23
C VAL A 55 10.72 0.69 -13.90
N ILE A 56 10.63 1.80 -14.62
CA ILE A 56 9.59 2.82 -14.42
C ILE A 56 8.20 2.21 -14.58
N LEU A 57 7.99 1.39 -15.61
CA LEU A 57 6.71 0.71 -15.87
C LEU A 57 6.30 -0.16 -14.67
N ALA A 58 7.21 -0.98 -14.13
CA ALA A 58 6.92 -1.83 -12.98
C ALA A 58 6.54 -1.02 -11.73
N PHE A 59 7.24 0.09 -11.46
CA PHE A 59 6.91 0.98 -10.35
C PHE A 59 5.57 1.69 -10.55
N GLN A 60 5.33 2.26 -11.73
CA GLN A 60 4.09 2.99 -12.01
C GLN A 60 2.86 2.07 -12.00
N ALA A 61 2.97 0.87 -12.56
CA ALA A 61 1.91 -0.13 -12.49
C ALA A 61 1.52 -0.43 -11.02
N ARG A 62 2.50 -0.55 -10.12
CA ARG A 62 2.24 -0.77 -8.70
C ARG A 62 1.58 0.45 -8.04
N LEU A 63 2.06 1.67 -8.33
CA LEU A 63 1.50 2.91 -7.76
C LEU A 63 0.06 3.14 -8.21
N PHE A 64 -0.26 2.90 -9.47
CA PHE A 64 -1.63 3.04 -9.98
C PHE A 64 -2.58 2.03 -9.34
N ALA A 65 -2.15 0.77 -9.19
CA ALA A 65 -2.95 -0.25 -8.51
C ALA A 65 -3.20 0.13 -7.02
N LEU A 66 -2.18 0.62 -6.31
CA LEU A 66 -2.33 1.09 -4.93
C LEU A 66 -3.27 2.31 -4.83
N ALA A 67 -3.18 3.25 -5.77
CA ALA A 67 -4.05 4.42 -5.78
C ALA A 67 -5.53 4.05 -5.99
N VAL A 68 -5.81 3.07 -6.87
CA VAL A 68 -7.16 2.53 -7.05
C VAL A 68 -7.62 1.80 -5.80
N GLN A 69 -6.75 0.96 -5.20
CA GLN A 69 -7.05 0.23 -3.98
C GLN A 69 -7.40 1.17 -2.82
N ASP A 70 -6.62 2.23 -2.60
CA ASP A 70 -6.89 3.23 -1.55
C ASP A 70 -8.21 3.98 -1.77
N ARG A 71 -8.62 4.20 -3.03
CA ARG A 71 -9.93 4.79 -3.36
C ARG A 71 -11.08 3.84 -3.05
N VAL A 72 -10.93 2.55 -3.38
CA VAL A 72 -11.93 1.51 -3.10
C VAL A 72 -12.07 1.30 -1.59
N ILE A 73 -10.96 1.13 -0.86
CA ILE A 73 -10.98 1.00 0.60
C ILE A 73 -11.66 2.20 1.25
N ARG A 74 -11.35 3.43 0.78
CA ARG A 74 -12.02 4.62 1.31
C ARG A 74 -13.53 4.58 1.11
N LEU A 75 -14.01 4.08 -0.04
CA LEU A 75 -15.44 3.96 -0.31
C LEU A 75 -16.07 2.91 0.60
N GLU A 76 -15.49 1.71 0.67
CA GLU A 76 -15.95 0.61 1.50
C GLU A 76 -16.01 0.98 2.98
N GLU A 77 -14.93 1.56 3.51
CA GLU A 77 -14.88 1.97 4.91
C GLU A 77 -15.83 3.14 5.19
N ARG A 78 -16.06 4.08 4.26
CA ARG A 78 -17.08 5.12 4.46
C ARG A 78 -18.50 4.54 4.56
N LEU A 79 -18.82 3.54 3.73
CA LEU A 79 -20.11 2.85 3.81
C LEU A 79 -20.27 2.12 5.14
N ARG A 80 -19.21 1.44 5.59
CA ARG A 80 -19.17 0.76 6.89
C ARG A 80 -19.29 1.75 8.05
N TYR A 81 -18.60 2.88 8.00
CA TYR A 81 -18.61 3.89 9.05
C TYR A 81 -20.01 4.49 9.25
N ALA A 82 -20.78 4.66 8.18
CA ALA A 82 -22.17 5.10 8.27
C ALA A 82 -23.07 4.13 9.05
N GLN A 83 -22.71 2.84 9.11
CA GLN A 83 -23.47 1.80 9.81
C GLN A 83 -22.99 1.58 11.25
N VAL A 84 -21.68 1.69 11.48
CA VAL A 84 -21.04 1.26 12.74
C VAL A 84 -20.70 2.44 13.67
N LEU A 85 -20.40 3.62 13.12
CA LEU A 85 -20.01 4.76 13.94
C LEU A 85 -21.23 5.49 14.53
N PRO A 86 -21.15 5.98 15.78
CA PRO A 86 -22.14 6.87 16.36
C PRO A 86 -22.17 8.22 15.62
N ALA A 87 -23.30 8.93 15.70
CA ALA A 87 -23.58 10.15 14.93
C ALA A 87 -22.52 11.26 15.12
N ASP A 88 -21.95 11.38 16.32
CA ASP A 88 -20.90 12.36 16.61
C ASP A 88 -19.60 12.08 15.85
N LEU A 89 -19.22 10.81 15.69
CA LEU A 89 -18.06 10.42 14.89
C LEU A 89 -18.35 10.43 13.39
N GLN A 90 -19.59 10.18 12.96
CA GLN A 90 -19.98 10.31 11.56
C GLN A 90 -19.77 11.74 11.05
N ALA A 91 -20.13 12.76 11.83
CA ALA A 91 -19.90 14.16 11.50
C ALA A 91 -18.40 14.50 11.32
N ARG A 92 -17.53 13.79 12.03
CA ARG A 92 -16.07 13.99 12.02
C ARG A 92 -15.33 13.10 11.01
N CYS A 93 -16.02 12.24 10.26
CA CYS A 93 -15.39 11.34 9.29
C CYS A 93 -14.61 12.09 8.18
N ALA A 94 -14.94 13.36 7.91
CA ALA A 94 -14.21 14.19 6.97
C ALA A 94 -12.80 14.58 7.46
N GLU A 95 -12.54 14.54 8.77
CA GLU A 95 -11.22 14.81 9.38
C GLU A 95 -10.22 13.66 9.12
N LEU A 96 -10.73 12.45 8.85
CA LEU A 96 -9.90 11.27 8.64
C LEU A 96 -9.19 11.31 7.28
N THR A 97 -7.87 11.23 7.32
CA THR A 97 -7.05 11.04 6.12
C THR A 97 -7.25 9.65 5.54
N ILE A 98 -6.98 9.50 4.24
CA ILE A 98 -7.00 8.18 3.56
C ILE A 98 -6.09 7.18 4.30
N GLY A 99 -4.93 7.62 4.77
CA GLY A 99 -4.00 6.76 5.49
C GLY A 99 -4.57 6.21 6.80
N GLN A 100 -5.27 7.04 7.57
CA GLN A 100 -5.96 6.61 8.79
C GLN A 100 -7.08 5.62 8.48
N ILE A 101 -7.91 5.91 7.46
CA ILE A 101 -8.98 5.01 7.01
C ILE A 101 -8.42 3.65 6.60
N VAL A 102 -7.38 3.64 5.77
CA VAL A 102 -6.70 2.41 5.32
C VAL A 102 -6.08 1.65 6.49
N ALA A 103 -5.62 2.31 7.55
CA ALA A 103 -5.09 1.64 8.74
C ALA A 103 -6.21 1.03 9.61
N MET A 104 -7.31 1.75 9.81
CA MET A 104 -8.44 1.31 10.64
C MET A 104 -9.29 0.21 10.00
N ARG A 105 -9.13 -0.05 8.70
CA ARG A 105 -9.85 -1.14 8.00
C ARG A 105 -9.68 -2.52 8.65
N PHE A 106 -8.60 -2.71 9.40
CA PHE A 106 -8.30 -3.97 10.10
C PHE A 106 -8.97 -4.06 11.47
N ALA A 107 -9.59 -3.00 11.98
CA ALA A 107 -10.30 -3.05 13.25
C ALA A 107 -11.66 -3.75 13.07
N SER A 108 -12.08 -4.54 14.06
CA SER A 108 -13.43 -5.12 14.11
C SER A 108 -14.51 -4.04 14.31
N ASP A 109 -15.77 -4.35 13.98
CA ASP A 109 -16.88 -3.39 14.14
C ASP A 109 -17.07 -2.98 15.62
N ALA A 110 -16.82 -3.90 16.55
CA ALA A 110 -16.99 -3.66 17.98
C ALA A 110 -16.00 -2.63 18.54
N GLU A 111 -14.76 -2.59 18.05
CA GLU A 111 -13.73 -1.67 18.56
C GLU A 111 -13.57 -0.40 17.70
N LEU A 112 -14.10 -0.40 16.48
CA LEU A 112 -13.92 0.68 15.51
C LEU A 112 -14.36 2.07 16.03
N PRO A 113 -15.52 2.25 16.71
CA PRO A 113 -15.89 3.55 17.25
C PRO A 113 -14.90 4.09 18.29
N ALA A 114 -14.40 3.23 19.19
CA ALA A 114 -13.42 3.62 20.19
C ALA A 114 -12.07 3.96 19.56
N LEU A 115 -11.64 3.17 18.56
CA LEU A 115 -10.41 3.44 17.81
C LEU A 115 -10.50 4.76 17.03
N ALA A 116 -11.60 5.00 16.31
CA ALA A 116 -11.80 6.21 15.52
C ALA A 116 -11.77 7.46 16.41
N ARG A 117 -12.45 7.42 17.56
CA ARG A 117 -12.40 8.50 18.56
C ARG A 117 -10.97 8.78 19.01
N LYS A 118 -10.23 7.74 19.40
CA LYS A 118 -8.84 7.87 19.83
C LYS A 118 -7.94 8.47 18.73
N VAL A 119 -8.07 7.99 17.49
CA VAL A 119 -7.29 8.48 16.35
C VAL A 119 -7.56 9.97 16.08
N LEU A 120 -8.82 10.39 16.19
CA LEU A 120 -9.23 11.78 15.98
C LEU A 120 -8.81 12.69 17.14
N ASP A 121 -9.03 12.28 18.38
CA ASP A 121 -8.78 13.09 19.58
C ASP A 121 -7.29 13.25 19.87
N GLU A 122 -6.52 12.15 19.73
CA GLU A 122 -5.06 12.16 19.91
C GLU A 122 -4.31 12.57 18.64
N LYS A 123 -5.03 12.87 17.54
CA LYS A 123 -4.47 13.25 16.24
C LYS A 123 -3.40 12.26 15.75
N VAL A 124 -3.66 10.96 15.90
CA VAL A 124 -2.72 9.91 15.48
C VAL A 124 -2.63 9.89 13.96
N THR A 125 -1.49 10.34 13.41
CA THR A 125 -1.28 10.42 11.95
C THR A 125 -0.60 9.17 11.37
N GLU A 126 0.19 8.48 12.17
CA GLU A 126 0.98 7.34 11.68
C GLU A 126 0.14 6.06 11.52
N ARG A 127 0.09 5.54 10.29
CA ARG A 127 -0.61 4.28 9.97
C ARG A 127 -0.14 3.10 10.83
N LYS A 128 1.15 3.05 11.14
CA LYS A 128 1.74 1.97 11.94
C LYS A 128 1.23 2.01 13.37
N ALA A 129 1.22 3.18 13.99
CA ALA A 129 0.70 3.39 15.34
C ALA A 129 -0.78 2.98 15.44
N ILE A 130 -1.60 3.38 14.46
CA ILE A 130 -3.02 3.01 14.42
C ILE A 130 -3.19 1.49 14.38
N LYS A 131 -2.44 0.79 13.50
CA LYS A 131 -2.52 -0.67 13.41
C LYS A 131 -2.08 -1.37 14.70
N GLN A 132 -1.14 -0.80 15.45
CA GLN A 132 -0.71 -1.35 16.74
C GLN A 132 -1.76 -1.17 17.85
N LEU A 133 -2.68 -0.22 17.72
CA LEU A 133 -3.79 -0.03 18.65
C LEU A 133 -4.93 -1.05 18.45
N ILE A 134 -4.96 -1.75 17.31
CA ILE A 134 -6.01 -2.72 16.95
C ILE A 134 -5.80 -4.01 17.75
N LYS A 135 -6.84 -4.41 18.50
CA LYS A 135 -6.82 -5.62 19.31
C LYS A 135 -7.54 -6.76 18.60
N CYS A 136 -8.69 -6.49 18.01
CA CYS A 136 -9.54 -7.49 17.37
C CYS A 136 -9.48 -7.36 15.84
N TRP A 137 -8.53 -8.06 15.24
CA TRP A 137 -8.26 -7.93 13.82
C TRP A 137 -9.36 -8.52 12.93
N ARG A 138 -9.87 -7.70 12.02
CA ARG A 138 -10.68 -8.11 10.88
C ARG A 138 -9.73 -8.45 9.71
N PRO A 139 -9.65 -9.72 9.27
CA PRO A 139 -8.76 -10.09 8.19
C PRO A 139 -9.22 -9.55 6.84
N ASP A 140 -8.28 -9.05 6.04
CA ASP A 140 -8.47 -8.61 4.66
C ASP A 140 -7.77 -9.59 3.71
N TYR A 141 -8.51 -10.58 3.22
CA TYR A 141 -7.96 -11.63 2.36
C TYR A 141 -7.79 -11.20 0.91
N GLN A 142 -8.43 -10.12 0.47
CA GLN A 142 -8.34 -9.58 -0.89
C GLN A 142 -7.14 -8.64 -1.04
N ARG A 143 -5.96 -9.13 -0.65
CA ARG A 143 -4.68 -8.41 -0.70
C ARG A 143 -3.77 -8.92 -1.81
N ALA A 144 -3.16 -7.98 -2.53
CA ALA A 144 -2.18 -8.18 -3.59
C ALA A 144 -0.80 -7.65 -3.19
#